data_AF-A0A7E6FVC4-F1
#
_entry.id   AF-A0A7E6FVC4-F1
#
_cell.length_a   1.000
_cell.length_b   1.000
_cell.length_c   1.000
_cell.angle_alpha   90.00
_cell.angle_beta   90.00
_cell.angle_gamma   90.00
#
_symmetry.space_group_name_H-M   'P 1'
#
loop_
_entity.id
_entity.type
_entity.pdbx_description
1 polymer ?
#
loop_
_entity_poly.entity_id
_entity_poly.type
_entity_poly.pdbx_seq_one_letter_code
_entity_poly.pdbx_strand_id
1 'polypeptide(L)'
;MSLFPFTRPAAMEVLLLALTTIQAVTSDQEFDEAYYKRLRPGYSYDYIGTSPTEQFPIVSSLPECAFYALNSQSEFFTYNKVSRVCKNYSPKAIVKAVSTSDTNEISFYRNSRWIKTYALSMGAGSKIYKSLWAVGSPSTWNVDKCNGVYCPNFFRHPLLDLWVNLPIDEVKLVIYKNQTAVVTMIFEGRNSKIHTWFNYANLKSSPWDDLSSVRPQYFTLQGISGVRRFYITNHNGGCSVESGWLALNEAGVYCAYDKMNHFPAIRYSDAKSRTIWNNGYALADSMAIFIRLRQQN
;
A
#
# COMPACT_ATOMS: atom_id res chain seq x y z
N MET A 1 61.54 -0.55 55.66
CA MET A 1 60.39 -0.33 56.57
C MET A 1 59.38 0.44 55.73
N SER A 2 58.22 -0.07 55.34
CA SER A 2 57.22 -0.93 56.02
C SER A 2 56.58 -1.94 55.04
N LEU A 3 55.95 -2.96 55.63
CA LEU A 3 55.49 -4.21 55.03
C LEU A 3 54.14 -4.13 54.26
N PHE A 4 54.07 -4.94 53.18
CA PHE A 4 53.01 -5.81 52.58
C PHE A 4 51.57 -5.86 53.21
N PRO A 5 50.50 -6.37 52.52
CA PRO A 5 50.58 -7.42 51.47
C PRO A 5 49.46 -7.52 50.36
N PHE A 6 49.63 -8.52 49.46
CA PHE A 6 48.63 -9.34 48.73
C PHE A 6 47.65 -8.63 47.75
N THR A 7 47.28 -9.09 46.54
CA THR A 7 47.32 -10.37 45.79
C THR A 7 47.01 -10.00 44.31
N ARG A 8 47.63 -10.65 43.33
CA ARG A 8 47.10 -10.81 41.94
C ARG A 8 46.59 -12.25 41.82
N PRO A 9 45.84 -12.66 40.77
CA PRO A 9 44.95 -11.97 39.85
C PRO A 9 43.58 -12.72 39.71
N ALA A 10 42.56 -12.12 39.10
CA ALA A 10 41.42 -12.91 38.59
C ALA A 10 41.08 -12.42 37.19
N ALA A 11 41.60 -13.13 36.19
CA ALA A 11 41.03 -13.13 34.85
C ALA A 11 39.60 -13.67 34.99
N MET A 12 38.60 -12.83 34.76
CA MET A 12 37.24 -13.31 34.51
C MET A 12 37.25 -14.02 33.18
N GLU A 13 37.33 -15.35 33.21
CA GLU A 13 36.77 -16.18 32.16
C GLU A 13 35.28 -15.84 32.04
N VAL A 14 34.93 -15.06 31.02
CA VAL A 14 33.54 -14.98 30.57
C VAL A 14 33.31 -16.23 29.74
N LEU A 15 32.87 -17.30 30.40
CA LEU A 15 32.33 -18.48 29.77
C LEU A 15 31.03 -18.07 29.06
N LEU A 16 31.12 -17.71 27.78
CA LEU A 16 29.96 -17.57 26.91
C LEU A 16 29.37 -18.97 26.69
N LEU A 17 28.47 -19.37 27.59
CA LEU A 17 27.51 -20.44 27.35
C LEU A 17 26.53 -19.97 26.27
N ALA A 18 26.95 -20.03 25.01
CA ALA A 18 26.03 -20.08 23.90
C ALA A 18 25.34 -21.45 23.97
N LEU A 19 24.24 -21.54 24.71
CA LEU A 19 23.30 -22.63 24.54
C LEU A 19 22.71 -22.49 23.13
N THR A 20 23.36 -23.14 22.16
CA THR A 20 22.72 -23.54 20.93
C THR A 20 21.67 -24.58 21.31
N THR A 21 20.44 -24.13 21.56
CA THR A 21 19.28 -25.02 21.41
C THR A 21 19.18 -25.36 19.94
N ILE A 22 19.90 -26.42 19.54
CA ILE A 22 19.57 -27.15 18.33
C ILE A 22 18.25 -27.84 18.65
N GLN A 23 17.15 -27.12 18.46
CA GLN A 23 15.89 -27.79 18.18
C GLN A 23 16.08 -28.40 16.79
N ALA A 24 16.27 -29.71 16.78
CA ALA A 24 15.95 -30.51 15.61
C ALA A 24 14.45 -30.28 15.34
N VAL A 25 14.13 -29.30 14.52
CA VAL A 25 12.77 -29.05 14.04
C VAL A 25 12.45 -30.21 13.11
N THR A 26 11.75 -31.19 13.65
CA THR A 26 11.12 -32.25 12.89
C THR A 26 10.04 -31.64 12.01
N SER A 27 10.28 -31.69 10.70
CA SER A 27 9.33 -31.93 9.61
C SER A 27 7.85 -31.54 9.84
N ASP A 28 7.38 -30.60 9.03
CA ASP A 28 5.98 -30.47 8.55
C ASP A 28 4.87 -29.93 9.47
N GLN A 29 5.15 -29.42 10.67
CA GLN A 29 4.14 -28.68 11.46
C GLN A 29 4.47 -27.18 11.62
N GLU A 30 3.49 -26.38 11.20
CA GLU A 30 3.35 -24.93 11.31
C GLU A 30 4.30 -24.06 10.45
N PHE A 31 3.92 -23.93 9.18
CA PHE A 31 4.00 -22.63 8.53
C PHE A 31 3.31 -21.61 9.44
N ASP A 32 4.09 -20.78 10.12
CA ASP A 32 3.55 -19.77 11.02
C ASP A 32 2.83 -18.69 10.20
N GLU A 33 1.50 -18.79 10.15
CA GLU A 33 0.61 -17.81 9.52
C GLU A 33 0.78 -16.40 10.11
N ALA A 34 1.53 -16.24 11.21
CA ALA A 34 1.88 -14.95 11.79
C ALA A 34 2.55 -14.01 10.78
N TYR A 35 3.38 -14.50 9.85
CA TYR A 35 4.14 -13.65 8.93
C TYR A 35 3.58 -13.58 7.51
N TYR A 36 3.01 -14.68 7.01
CA TYR A 36 2.47 -14.76 5.66
C TYR A 36 1.13 -15.48 5.66
N LYS A 37 0.22 -14.99 4.83
CA LYS A 37 -1.09 -15.59 4.60
C LYS A 37 -1.19 -16.09 3.18
N ARG A 38 -1.87 -17.23 3.02
CA ARG A 38 -2.09 -17.85 1.73
C ARG A 38 -3.05 -17.00 0.88
N LEU A 39 -2.65 -16.75 -0.36
CA LEU A 39 -3.53 -16.22 -1.40
C LEU A 39 -4.49 -17.33 -1.87
N ARG A 40 -5.72 -16.96 -2.20
CA ARG A 40 -6.74 -17.90 -2.68
C ARG A 40 -6.21 -18.78 -3.84
N PRO A 41 -6.55 -20.09 -3.88
CA PRO A 41 -6.16 -20.97 -4.98
C PRO A 41 -6.57 -20.45 -6.37
N GLY A 42 -5.79 -20.82 -7.39
CA GLY A 42 -6.02 -20.42 -8.79
C GLY A 42 -5.34 -19.10 -9.18
N TYR A 43 -4.54 -18.51 -8.29
CA TYR A 43 -3.79 -17.28 -8.54
C TYR A 43 -2.31 -17.42 -8.18
N SER A 44 -1.48 -16.81 -9.01
CA SER A 44 -0.03 -16.67 -8.83
C SER A 44 0.41 -15.22 -8.97
N TYR A 45 1.67 -14.94 -8.68
CA TYR A 45 2.28 -13.65 -8.98
C TYR A 45 3.18 -13.76 -10.21
N ASP A 46 3.30 -12.68 -10.95
CA ASP A 46 4.15 -12.55 -12.14
C ASP A 46 4.64 -11.10 -12.26
N TYR A 47 5.73 -10.82 -12.98
CA TYR A 47 6.20 -9.44 -13.14
C TYR A 47 5.30 -8.63 -14.08
N ILE A 48 5.17 -7.32 -13.84
CA ILE A 48 4.63 -6.38 -14.83
C ILE A 48 5.79 -5.89 -15.70
N GLY A 49 5.83 -6.33 -16.96
CA GLY A 49 6.86 -5.94 -17.93
C GLY A 49 7.83 -7.07 -18.24
N THR A 50 9.07 -6.74 -18.60
CA THR A 50 10.14 -7.73 -18.77
C THR A 50 10.51 -8.31 -17.42
N SER A 51 10.29 -9.61 -17.24
CA SER A 51 10.84 -10.35 -16.10
C SER A 51 12.33 -10.04 -16.01
N PRO A 52 12.86 -9.64 -14.84
CA PRO A 52 14.29 -9.72 -14.65
C PRO A 52 14.74 -11.16 -14.94
N THR A 53 15.98 -11.36 -15.37
CA THR A 53 16.66 -12.67 -15.41
C THR A 53 16.93 -13.16 -13.98
N GLU A 54 15.92 -13.08 -13.13
CA GLU A 54 15.94 -13.50 -11.74
C GLU A 54 15.71 -15.01 -11.73
N GLN A 55 16.77 -15.77 -11.48
CA GLN A 55 16.65 -17.20 -11.23
C GLN A 55 16.08 -17.40 -9.85
N PHE A 56 14.91 -18.03 -9.80
CA PHE A 56 14.28 -18.37 -8.53
C PHE A 56 14.95 -19.61 -7.92
N PRO A 57 15.27 -19.60 -6.62
CA PRO A 57 15.91 -20.73 -5.97
C PRO A 57 14.98 -21.94 -5.91
N ILE A 58 15.58 -23.13 -5.97
CA ILE A 58 14.93 -24.39 -5.61
C ILE A 58 15.19 -24.61 -4.12
N VAL A 59 14.13 -24.79 -3.33
CA VAL A 59 14.22 -24.93 -1.87
C VAL A 59 13.61 -26.27 -1.43
N SER A 60 14.05 -26.81 -0.30
CA SER A 60 13.58 -28.11 0.17
C SER A 60 12.12 -28.11 0.60
N SER A 61 11.56 -26.96 1.01
CA SER A 61 10.22 -26.89 1.61
C SER A 61 9.56 -25.51 1.51
N LEU A 62 8.24 -25.47 1.76
CA LEU A 62 7.48 -24.22 1.83
C LEU A 62 7.98 -23.30 2.98
N PRO A 63 8.22 -23.80 4.21
CA PRO A 63 8.80 -22.99 5.28
C PRO A 63 10.14 -22.35 4.91
N GLU A 64 11.01 -23.08 4.18
CA GLU A 64 12.28 -22.53 3.70
C GLU A 64 12.06 -21.38 2.70
N CYS A 65 11.10 -21.53 1.76
CA CYS A 65 10.72 -20.45 0.86
C CYS A 65 10.21 -19.22 1.62
N ALA A 66 9.38 -19.43 2.65
CA ALA A 66 8.83 -18.37 3.48
C ALA A 66 9.92 -17.64 4.28
N PHE A 67 10.89 -18.37 4.83
CA PHE A 67 12.06 -17.81 5.50
C PHE A 67 12.91 -16.97 4.54
N TYR A 68 13.12 -17.45 3.31
CA TYR A 68 13.82 -16.71 2.27
C TYR A 68 13.08 -15.40 1.90
N ALA A 69 11.76 -15.46 1.76
CA ALA A 69 10.92 -14.28 1.53
C ALA A 69 10.96 -13.29 2.70
N LEU A 70 10.92 -13.78 3.94
CA LEU A 70 10.96 -12.94 5.14
C LEU A 70 12.27 -12.16 5.25
N ASN A 71 13.40 -12.84 5.04
CA ASN A 71 14.74 -12.24 5.14
C ASN A 71 15.01 -11.19 4.06
N SER A 72 14.42 -11.38 2.88
CA SER A 72 14.48 -10.41 1.77
C SER A 72 13.41 -9.31 1.88
N GLN A 73 12.60 -9.33 2.95
CA GLN A 73 11.50 -8.41 3.21
C GLN A 73 10.40 -8.44 2.15
N SER A 74 10.31 -9.51 1.38
CA SER A 74 9.38 -9.63 0.28
C SER A 74 7.95 -9.62 0.77
N GLU A 75 7.11 -8.80 0.14
CA GLU A 75 5.70 -8.76 0.49
C GLU A 75 4.95 -9.98 -0.08
N PHE A 76 5.52 -10.66 -1.08
CA PHE A 76 4.93 -11.80 -1.78
C PHE A 76 5.95 -12.89 -2.06
N PHE A 77 5.49 -14.14 -2.06
CA PHE A 77 6.21 -15.23 -2.70
C PHE A 77 5.23 -16.27 -3.24
N THR A 78 5.70 -17.06 -4.20
CA THR A 78 5.00 -18.24 -4.71
C THR A 78 5.89 -19.46 -4.54
N TYR A 79 5.33 -20.55 -4.07
CA TYR A 79 6.03 -21.82 -3.94
C TYR A 79 5.34 -22.89 -4.78
N ASN A 80 6.11 -23.63 -5.58
CA ASN A 80 5.61 -24.78 -6.32
C ASN A 80 5.92 -26.08 -5.57
N LYS A 81 4.89 -26.83 -5.19
CA LYS A 81 5.04 -28.07 -4.40
C LYS A 81 5.85 -29.17 -5.09
N VAL A 82 5.84 -29.20 -6.43
CA VAL A 82 6.45 -30.28 -7.22
C VAL A 82 7.85 -29.88 -7.67
N SER A 83 7.98 -28.74 -8.36
CA SER A 83 9.28 -28.27 -8.85
C SER A 83 10.16 -27.68 -7.75
N ARG A 84 9.60 -27.45 -6.55
CA ARG A 84 10.30 -26.87 -5.39
C ARG A 84 10.83 -25.46 -5.63
N VAL A 85 10.41 -24.81 -6.73
CA VAL A 85 10.79 -23.44 -7.06
C VAL A 85 10.13 -22.47 -6.09
N CYS A 86 10.95 -21.61 -5.47
CA CYS A 86 10.54 -20.51 -4.61
C CYS A 86 10.65 -19.19 -5.36
N LYS A 87 9.52 -18.70 -5.89
CA LYS A 87 9.43 -17.40 -6.54
C LYS A 87 9.31 -16.31 -5.48
N ASN A 88 10.45 -15.77 -5.07
CA ASN A 88 10.52 -14.70 -4.10
C ASN A 88 10.69 -13.35 -4.81
N TYR A 89 9.77 -12.41 -4.60
CA TYR A 89 9.73 -11.16 -5.34
C TYR A 89 10.31 -10.01 -4.52
N SER A 90 11.29 -9.29 -5.09
CA SER A 90 11.87 -8.10 -4.44
C SER A 90 10.77 -7.16 -3.89
N PRO A 91 10.96 -6.54 -2.71
CA PRO A 91 10.02 -5.54 -2.16
C PRO A 91 9.80 -4.34 -3.08
N LYS A 92 10.72 -4.13 -4.03
CA LYS A 92 10.65 -3.07 -5.04
C LYS A 92 9.99 -3.54 -6.34
N ALA A 93 9.83 -4.84 -6.55
CA ALA A 93 9.27 -5.40 -7.77
C ALA A 93 7.80 -5.01 -7.93
N ILE A 94 7.44 -4.66 -9.17
CA ILE A 94 6.05 -4.51 -9.57
C ILE A 94 5.62 -5.86 -10.12
N VAL A 95 4.99 -6.65 -9.27
CA VAL A 95 4.32 -7.87 -9.68
C VAL A 95 2.92 -7.55 -10.24
N LYS A 96 2.18 -8.55 -10.72
CA LYS A 96 0.73 -8.64 -10.99
C LYS A 96 0.26 -10.00 -10.49
N ALA A 97 -0.99 -10.10 -10.11
CA ALA A 97 -1.60 -11.39 -9.87
C ALA A 97 -2.15 -11.92 -11.19
N VAL A 98 -1.85 -13.16 -11.48
CA VAL A 98 -2.28 -13.84 -12.69
C VAL A 98 -3.07 -15.08 -12.32
N SER A 99 -4.11 -15.39 -13.08
CA SER A 99 -4.76 -16.70 -12.97
C SER A 99 -3.75 -17.77 -13.33
N THR A 100 -3.65 -18.81 -12.50
CA THR A 100 -2.83 -19.99 -12.77
C THR A 100 -3.71 -21.23 -12.73
N SER A 101 -3.52 -22.12 -13.70
CA SER A 101 -4.11 -23.46 -13.69
C SER A 101 -3.21 -24.47 -12.96
N ASP A 102 -1.98 -24.10 -12.60
CA ASP A 102 -1.09 -24.98 -11.85
C ASP A 102 -1.53 -25.06 -10.39
N THR A 103 -2.17 -26.16 -10.03
CA THR A 103 -2.66 -26.46 -8.68
C THR A 103 -1.51 -26.71 -7.68
N ASN A 104 -0.28 -26.83 -8.17
CA ASN A 104 0.92 -26.93 -7.34
C ASN A 104 1.51 -25.59 -6.95
N GLU A 105 1.14 -24.50 -7.64
CA GLU A 105 1.53 -23.15 -7.23
C GLU A 105 0.68 -22.66 -6.07
N ILE A 106 1.35 -22.28 -4.99
CA ILE A 106 0.74 -21.69 -3.81
C ILE A 106 1.40 -20.35 -3.56
N SER A 107 0.59 -19.30 -3.60
CA SER A 107 1.06 -17.93 -3.42
C SER A 107 0.71 -17.39 -2.04
N PHE A 108 1.55 -16.53 -1.51
CA PHE A 108 1.44 -15.96 -0.17
C PHE A 108 1.69 -14.47 -0.20
N TYR A 109 1.09 -13.75 0.75
CA TYR A 109 1.32 -12.33 0.98
C TYR A 109 1.64 -12.09 2.46
N ARG A 110 2.43 -11.06 2.74
CA ARG A 110 2.85 -10.74 4.10
C ARG A 110 1.67 -10.33 4.97
N ASN A 111 1.58 -10.92 6.15
CA ASN A 111 0.64 -10.59 7.20
C ASN A 111 1.10 -9.30 7.92
N SER A 112 1.01 -8.16 7.24
CA SER A 112 1.38 -6.85 7.79
C SER A 112 0.15 -6.02 8.18
N ARG A 113 0.31 -5.11 9.16
CA ARG A 113 -0.78 -4.23 9.66
C ARG A 113 -1.38 -3.34 8.54
N TRP A 114 -0.58 -2.93 7.56
CA TRP A 114 -1.00 -2.11 6.41
C TRP A 114 -0.12 -2.38 5.19
N ILE A 115 -0.72 -2.89 4.12
CA ILE A 115 -0.06 -3.15 2.83
C ILE A 115 -0.27 -1.92 1.94
N LYS A 116 0.80 -1.24 1.52
CA LYS A 116 0.70 -0.15 0.54
C LYS A 116 0.26 -0.73 -0.79
N THR A 117 -0.82 -0.23 -1.37
CA THR A 117 -1.36 -0.73 -2.64
C THR A 117 -1.31 0.26 -3.78
N TYR A 118 -1.18 1.55 -3.48
CA TYR A 118 -1.09 2.59 -4.50
C TYR A 118 -0.30 3.77 -3.95
N ALA A 119 0.51 4.43 -4.77
CA ALA A 119 1.05 5.74 -4.47
C ALA A 119 1.25 6.55 -5.75
N LEU A 120 1.14 7.87 -5.61
CA LEU A 120 1.30 8.79 -6.73
C LEU A 120 1.83 10.15 -6.26
N SER A 121 2.85 10.67 -6.96
CA SER A 121 3.31 12.05 -6.82
C SER A 121 2.51 13.00 -7.72
N MET A 122 2.24 14.20 -7.24
CA MET A 122 1.54 15.25 -7.97
C MET A 122 2.45 15.91 -9.01
N GLY A 123 1.84 16.46 -10.06
CA GLY A 123 2.53 17.22 -11.11
C GLY A 123 3.22 16.41 -12.21
N ALA A 124 3.26 15.08 -12.10
CA ALA A 124 3.82 14.20 -13.14
C ALA A 124 2.89 13.96 -14.35
N GLY A 125 1.70 14.56 -14.39
CA GLY A 125 0.70 14.36 -15.46
C GLY A 125 -0.07 13.04 -15.40
N SER A 126 0.23 12.18 -14.43
CA SER A 126 -0.39 10.88 -14.22
C SER A 126 -1.91 10.92 -14.11
N LYS A 127 -2.57 9.92 -14.70
CA LYS A 127 -4.02 9.74 -14.72
C LYS A 127 -4.45 8.76 -13.62
N ILE A 128 -4.63 9.28 -12.41
CA ILE A 128 -5.19 8.62 -11.22
C ILE A 128 -6.31 7.63 -11.55
N TYR A 129 -7.31 8.04 -12.34
CA TYR A 129 -8.44 7.16 -12.67
C TYR A 129 -8.00 5.91 -13.42
N LYS A 130 -7.21 6.11 -14.48
CA LYS A 130 -6.78 5.02 -15.35
C LYS A 130 -5.81 4.10 -14.63
N SER A 131 -4.85 4.67 -13.89
CA SER A 131 -3.87 3.91 -13.15
C SER A 131 -4.48 3.14 -12.00
N LEU A 132 -5.35 3.74 -11.18
CA LEU A 132 -5.94 3.06 -10.03
C LEU A 132 -6.80 1.86 -10.47
N TRP A 133 -7.60 2.04 -11.53
CA TRP A 133 -8.53 1.01 -12.02
C TRP A 133 -7.98 0.13 -13.13
N ALA A 134 -6.68 0.25 -13.44
CA ALA A 134 -6.03 -0.49 -14.52
C ALA A 134 -6.76 -0.37 -15.88
N VAL A 135 -7.28 0.81 -16.20
CA VAL A 135 -7.93 1.08 -17.49
C VAL A 135 -6.87 1.40 -18.53
N GLY A 136 -6.68 0.51 -19.50
CA GLY A 136 -5.63 0.62 -20.51
C GLY A 136 -4.27 0.11 -20.01
N SER A 137 -3.18 0.68 -20.51
CA SER A 137 -1.81 0.25 -20.18
C SER A 137 -1.04 1.35 -19.45
N PRO A 138 0.10 1.03 -18.79
CA PRO A 138 0.94 2.03 -18.11
C PRO A 138 1.32 3.23 -18.99
N SER A 139 1.57 3.02 -20.29
CA SER A 139 1.84 4.13 -21.22
C SER A 139 0.67 5.11 -21.33
N THR A 140 -0.58 4.62 -21.23
CA THR A 140 -1.78 5.47 -21.28
C THR A 140 -2.15 6.11 -19.94
N TRP A 141 -1.50 5.70 -18.86
CA TRP A 141 -1.72 6.26 -17.53
C TRP A 141 -0.88 7.52 -17.32
N ASN A 142 0.04 7.83 -18.23
CA ASN A 142 0.99 8.94 -18.14
C ASN A 142 1.76 8.94 -16.82
N VAL A 143 2.13 7.75 -16.35
CA VAL A 143 3.01 7.56 -15.20
C VAL A 143 4.44 7.48 -15.69
N ASP A 144 5.39 8.03 -14.91
CA ASP A 144 6.80 7.99 -15.29
C ASP A 144 7.28 6.57 -15.60
N LYS A 145 8.16 6.46 -16.59
CA LYS A 145 8.85 5.21 -16.87
C LYS A 145 9.62 4.78 -15.62
N CYS A 146 9.31 3.58 -15.13
CA CYS A 146 10.05 2.98 -14.05
C CYS A 146 11.49 2.72 -14.52
N ASN A 147 12.47 3.02 -13.67
CA ASN A 147 13.85 2.60 -13.88
C ASN A 147 13.99 1.17 -13.31
N GLY A 148 13.82 0.18 -14.20
CA GLY A 148 13.66 -1.21 -13.80
C GLY A 148 12.39 -1.38 -12.95
N VAL A 149 12.55 -1.85 -11.72
CA VAL A 149 11.44 -2.07 -10.77
C VAL A 149 11.00 -0.81 -10.00
N TYR A 150 11.81 0.26 -10.03
CA TYR A 150 11.54 1.47 -9.25
C TYR A 150 10.88 2.54 -10.12
N CYS A 151 9.67 2.98 -9.75
CA CYS A 151 9.07 4.19 -10.33
C CYS A 151 9.04 5.30 -9.27
N PRO A 152 9.73 6.44 -9.50
CA PRO A 152 9.89 7.48 -8.48
C PRO A 152 8.56 8.14 -8.09
N ASN A 153 7.63 8.27 -9.04
CA ASN A 153 6.39 9.05 -8.86
C ASN A 153 5.11 8.22 -8.91
N PHE A 154 5.23 6.89 -8.97
CA PHE A 154 4.10 5.99 -9.12
C PHE A 154 4.36 4.64 -8.46
N PHE A 155 3.35 4.10 -7.81
CA PHE A 155 3.35 2.75 -7.32
C PHE A 155 1.94 2.19 -7.45
N ARG A 156 1.82 0.99 -8.00
CA ARG A 156 0.55 0.29 -8.07
C ARG A 156 0.76 -1.18 -7.80
N HIS A 157 0.00 -1.66 -6.83
CA HIS A 157 0.13 -2.99 -6.31
C HIS A 157 -0.89 -3.95 -6.96
N PRO A 158 -0.50 -5.19 -7.28
CA PRO A 158 -1.36 -6.22 -7.90
C PRO A 158 -2.64 -6.56 -7.17
N LEU A 159 -2.57 -6.57 -5.85
CA LEU A 159 -3.72 -6.78 -4.98
C LEU A 159 -4.90 -5.86 -5.31
N LEU A 160 -4.68 -4.70 -5.94
CA LEU A 160 -5.77 -3.87 -6.44
C LEU A 160 -6.63 -4.59 -7.50
N ASP A 161 -6.03 -5.45 -8.33
CA ASP A 161 -6.73 -6.23 -9.36
C ASP A 161 -7.44 -7.46 -8.78
N LEU A 162 -6.98 -7.91 -7.61
CA LEU A 162 -7.60 -9.01 -6.86
C LEU A 162 -8.59 -8.52 -5.79
N TRP A 163 -8.91 -7.23 -5.74
CA TRP A 163 -9.63 -6.61 -4.61
C TRP A 163 -10.81 -7.44 -4.10
N VAL A 164 -11.68 -7.91 -5.00
CA VAL A 164 -12.91 -8.67 -4.67
C VAL A 164 -12.64 -10.06 -4.09
N ASN A 165 -11.43 -10.59 -4.27
CA ASN A 165 -10.98 -11.88 -3.77
C ASN A 165 -10.19 -11.76 -2.46
N LEU A 166 -9.90 -10.55 -2.02
CA LEU A 166 -9.12 -10.30 -0.81
C LEU A 166 -10.04 -10.09 0.39
N PRO A 167 -9.69 -10.65 1.57
CA PRO A 167 -10.45 -10.42 2.80
C PRO A 167 -10.10 -9.04 3.37
N ILE A 168 -10.35 -7.96 2.62
CA ILE A 168 -10.03 -6.60 3.05
C ILE A 168 -10.89 -6.23 4.26
N ASP A 169 -10.23 -5.78 5.33
CA ASP A 169 -10.83 -5.30 6.57
C ASP A 169 -10.94 -3.78 6.55
N GLU A 170 -9.85 -3.09 6.22
CA GLU A 170 -9.83 -1.63 6.14
C GLU A 170 -9.04 -1.13 4.93
N VAL A 171 -9.38 0.08 4.49
CA VAL A 171 -8.61 0.82 3.49
C VAL A 171 -8.20 2.15 4.10
N LYS A 172 -6.95 2.55 3.90
CA LYS A 172 -6.40 3.81 4.40
C LYS A 172 -5.92 4.66 3.24
N LEU A 173 -6.44 5.88 3.16
CA LEU A 173 -5.95 6.93 2.27
C LEU A 173 -5.06 7.88 3.08
N VAL A 174 -3.85 8.14 2.57
CA VAL A 174 -2.92 9.11 3.17
C VAL A 174 -2.50 10.11 2.11
N ILE A 175 -2.53 11.40 2.46
CA ILE A 175 -2.03 12.52 1.65
C ILE A 175 -0.82 13.10 2.36
N TYR A 176 0.24 13.41 1.61
CA TYR A 176 1.49 13.92 2.15
C TYR A 176 1.82 15.32 1.63
N LYS A 177 2.30 16.16 2.55
CA LYS A 177 2.94 17.44 2.26
C LYS A 177 4.31 17.44 2.92
N ASN A 178 5.37 17.71 2.16
CA ASN A 178 6.75 17.69 2.63
C ASN A 178 7.07 16.38 3.39
N GLN A 179 6.68 15.25 2.80
CA GLN A 179 6.84 13.88 3.37
C GLN A 179 6.09 13.63 4.70
N THR A 180 5.29 14.59 5.17
CA THR A 180 4.48 14.47 6.39
C THR A 180 3.03 14.17 6.02
N ALA A 181 2.40 13.21 6.72
CA ALA A 181 0.99 12.89 6.52
C ALA A 181 0.11 14.06 7.01
N VAL A 182 -0.61 14.71 6.09
CA VAL A 182 -1.49 15.85 6.39
C VAL A 182 -2.98 15.48 6.36
N VAL A 183 -3.34 14.44 5.61
CA VAL A 183 -4.68 13.83 5.66
C VAL A 183 -4.49 12.33 5.81
N THR A 184 -5.16 11.75 6.81
CA THR A 184 -5.30 10.30 6.95
C THR A 184 -6.77 9.97 7.11
N MET A 185 -7.30 9.13 6.22
CA MET A 185 -8.66 8.64 6.29
C MET A 185 -8.65 7.12 6.33
N ILE A 186 -9.48 6.54 7.18
CA ILE A 186 -9.66 5.08 7.28
C ILE A 186 -11.10 4.74 6.90
N PHE A 187 -11.25 3.71 6.08
CA PHE A 187 -12.51 3.22 5.58
C PHE A 187 -12.69 1.74 5.94
N GLU A 188 -13.93 1.36 6.15
CA GLU A 188 -14.40 -0.02 6.14
C GLU A 188 -14.18 -0.62 4.75
N GLY A 189 -13.37 -1.68 4.70
CA GLY A 189 -12.99 -2.33 3.45
C GLY A 189 -13.82 -3.56 3.13
N ARG A 190 -14.56 -4.11 4.10
CA ARG A 190 -15.30 -5.36 3.94
C ARG A 190 -16.37 -5.23 2.85
N ASN A 191 -16.41 -6.22 1.96
CA ASN A 191 -17.35 -6.31 0.84
C ASN A 191 -17.31 -5.10 -0.12
N SER A 192 -16.27 -4.27 -0.03
CA SER A 192 -16.07 -3.15 -0.94
C SER A 192 -15.48 -3.63 -2.27
N LYS A 193 -15.59 -2.80 -3.31
CA LYS A 193 -14.89 -2.98 -4.58
C LYS A 193 -13.84 -1.88 -4.71
N ILE A 194 -12.86 -2.08 -5.58
CA ILE A 194 -11.82 -1.07 -5.90
C ILE A 194 -12.43 0.29 -6.31
N HIS A 195 -13.64 0.30 -6.86
CA HIS A 195 -14.35 1.51 -7.28
C HIS A 195 -15.33 2.07 -6.22
N THR A 196 -15.63 1.35 -5.13
CA THR A 196 -16.66 1.75 -4.15
C THR A 196 -16.15 1.90 -2.71
N TRP A 197 -14.93 1.49 -2.38
CA TRP A 197 -14.43 1.55 -0.99
C TRP A 197 -14.40 2.97 -0.43
N PHE A 198 -14.05 3.95 -1.27
CA PHE A 198 -14.07 5.37 -0.92
C PHE A 198 -15.51 5.90 -1.03
N ASN A 199 -16.26 5.68 0.03
CA ASN A 199 -17.65 6.09 0.17
C ASN A 199 -17.88 6.60 1.59
N TYR A 200 -18.77 7.59 1.74
CA TYR A 200 -19.14 8.13 3.04
C TYR A 200 -19.63 7.05 4.02
N ALA A 201 -20.44 6.10 3.56
CA ALA A 201 -20.95 5.01 4.39
C ALA A 201 -19.86 4.06 4.92
N ASN A 202 -18.70 4.04 4.26
CA ASN A 202 -17.55 3.25 4.70
C ASN A 202 -16.59 4.08 5.56
N LEU A 203 -16.79 5.39 5.76
CA LEU A 203 -15.83 6.23 6.47
C LEU A 203 -15.79 5.86 7.97
N LYS A 204 -14.62 5.44 8.46
CA LYS A 204 -14.38 5.15 9.88
C LYS A 204 -13.70 6.31 10.61
N SER A 205 -12.78 7.00 9.94
CA SER A 205 -12.11 8.19 10.49
C SER A 205 -11.62 9.13 9.40
N SER A 206 -11.52 10.41 9.75
CA SER A 206 -10.98 11.48 8.91
C SER A 206 -10.32 12.55 9.79
N PRO A 207 -9.49 13.45 9.24
CA PRO A 207 -8.90 14.55 10.01
C PRO A 207 -9.85 15.72 10.26
N TRP A 208 -11.06 15.68 9.71
CA TRP A 208 -12.06 16.73 9.82
C TRP A 208 -13.21 16.32 10.73
N ASP A 209 -13.43 17.11 11.78
CA ASP A 209 -14.38 16.82 12.85
C ASP A 209 -15.82 16.93 12.33
N ASP A 210 -16.08 17.92 11.48
CA ASP A 210 -17.41 18.19 10.93
C ASP A 210 -17.87 17.14 9.92
N LEU A 211 -16.94 16.43 9.25
CA LEU A 211 -17.27 15.50 8.18
C LEU A 211 -18.15 14.33 8.64
N SER A 212 -18.06 13.94 9.92
CA SER A 212 -18.92 12.90 10.51
C SER A 212 -20.38 13.33 10.71
N SER A 213 -20.61 14.64 10.83
CA SER A 213 -21.91 15.25 11.16
C SER A 213 -22.58 15.91 9.96
N VAL A 214 -21.78 16.39 9.00
CA VAL A 214 -22.24 17.07 7.79
C VAL A 214 -22.10 16.12 6.62
N ARG A 215 -23.23 15.61 6.14
CA ARG A 215 -23.25 14.73 4.97
C ARG A 215 -22.76 15.48 3.73
N PRO A 216 -21.68 15.01 3.06
CA PRO A 216 -21.23 15.63 1.84
C PRO A 216 -22.23 15.46 0.69
N GLN A 217 -22.39 16.49 -0.13
CA GLN A 217 -23.16 16.34 -1.37
C GLN A 217 -22.48 15.37 -2.33
N TYR A 218 -21.16 15.44 -2.40
CA TYR A 218 -20.37 14.48 -3.15
C TYR A 218 -19.28 13.90 -2.26
N PHE A 219 -19.21 12.57 -2.26
CA PHE A 219 -18.15 11.77 -1.66
C PHE A 219 -17.86 10.64 -2.65
N THR A 220 -17.00 10.90 -3.63
CA THR A 220 -16.83 10.01 -4.79
C THR A 220 -15.37 9.81 -5.16
N LEU A 221 -15.02 8.54 -5.36
CA LEU A 221 -13.72 8.12 -5.90
C LEU A 221 -13.59 8.51 -7.37
N GLN A 222 -14.60 8.12 -8.15
CA GLN A 222 -14.68 8.37 -9.60
C GLN A 222 -14.61 9.86 -9.88
N GLY A 223 -15.20 10.67 -9.02
CA GLY A 223 -15.18 12.09 -9.19
C GLY A 223 -16.33 12.68 -9.99
N ILE A 224 -16.21 13.97 -10.30
CA ILE A 224 -17.16 14.74 -11.11
C ILE A 224 -16.44 15.32 -12.34
N SER A 225 -17.19 15.49 -13.43
CA SER A 225 -16.72 16.05 -14.70
C SER A 225 -15.54 15.32 -15.32
N GLY A 226 -15.34 14.05 -14.95
CA GLY A 226 -14.27 13.22 -15.47
C GLY A 226 -12.86 13.64 -15.06
N VAL A 227 -12.68 14.55 -14.10
CA VAL A 227 -11.36 15.10 -13.74
C VAL A 227 -11.14 15.33 -12.25
N ARG A 228 -12.18 15.55 -11.45
CA ARG A 228 -12.07 15.76 -9.98
C ARG A 228 -12.22 14.43 -9.23
N ARG A 229 -11.16 13.65 -9.04
CA ARG A 229 -11.13 12.38 -8.29
C ARG A 229 -11.10 12.61 -6.78
N PHE A 230 -11.37 11.54 -6.01
CA PHE A 230 -11.34 11.57 -4.54
C PHE A 230 -11.97 12.87 -3.99
N TYR A 231 -13.23 13.08 -4.38
CA TYR A 231 -13.89 14.36 -4.25
C TYR A 231 -14.87 14.34 -3.08
N ILE A 232 -14.59 15.18 -2.07
CA ILE A 232 -15.42 15.38 -0.89
C ILE A 232 -15.79 16.86 -0.81
N THR A 233 -17.03 17.20 -1.17
CA THR A 233 -17.50 18.59 -1.25
C THR A 233 -18.95 18.74 -0.81
N ASN A 234 -19.28 19.95 -0.36
CA ASN A 234 -20.62 20.52 -0.25
C ASN A 234 -20.76 21.61 -1.32
N HIS A 235 -21.53 21.31 -2.36
CA HIS A 235 -21.74 22.24 -3.45
C HIS A 235 -22.92 23.17 -3.12
N ASN A 236 -22.60 24.40 -2.72
CA ASN A 236 -23.58 25.37 -2.21
C ASN A 236 -23.94 26.47 -3.23
N GLY A 237 -23.91 26.20 -4.54
CA GLY A 237 -24.39 27.16 -5.55
C GLY A 237 -23.30 27.90 -6.34
N GLY A 238 -22.29 27.17 -6.83
CA GLY A 238 -21.25 27.69 -7.72
C GLY A 238 -19.90 27.97 -7.05
N CYS A 239 -18.92 28.43 -7.84
CA CYS A 239 -17.52 28.48 -7.41
C CYS A 239 -17.28 29.41 -6.20
N SER A 240 -18.04 30.49 -6.03
CA SER A 240 -17.81 31.46 -4.95
C SER A 240 -18.08 30.92 -3.56
N VAL A 241 -18.93 29.89 -3.45
CA VAL A 241 -19.43 29.35 -2.18
C VAL A 241 -19.27 27.83 -2.08
N GLU A 242 -18.67 27.18 -3.09
CA GLU A 242 -18.36 25.76 -3.03
C GLU A 242 -17.36 25.50 -1.90
N SER A 243 -17.73 24.60 -1.00
CA SER A 243 -16.96 24.27 0.18
C SER A 243 -16.66 22.79 0.22
N GLY A 244 -15.52 22.37 0.74
CA GLY A 244 -15.22 20.95 0.82
C GLY A 244 -14.00 20.62 1.66
N TRP A 245 -13.62 19.36 1.59
CA TRP A 245 -12.58 18.76 2.42
C TRP A 245 -11.40 18.27 1.60
N LEU A 246 -11.66 17.61 0.46
CA LEU A 246 -10.63 17.01 -0.39
C LEU A 246 -11.06 17.04 -1.86
N ALA A 247 -10.12 17.37 -2.74
CA ALA A 247 -10.27 17.19 -4.17
C ALA A 247 -8.94 16.88 -4.85
N LEU A 248 -8.94 15.84 -5.69
CA LEU A 248 -7.82 15.50 -6.55
C LEU A 248 -8.18 15.83 -7.99
N ASN A 249 -7.49 16.81 -8.59
CA ASN A 249 -7.77 17.24 -9.95
C ASN A 249 -6.76 16.62 -10.92
N GLU A 250 -7.23 15.98 -11.98
CA GLU A 250 -6.39 15.51 -13.10
C GLU A 250 -6.25 16.55 -14.23
N ALA A 251 -7.06 17.61 -14.19
CA ALA A 251 -7.03 18.75 -15.10
C ALA A 251 -7.77 19.95 -14.48
N GLY A 252 -7.57 21.13 -15.08
CA GLY A 252 -8.32 22.33 -14.74
C GLY A 252 -9.77 22.24 -15.22
N VAL A 253 -10.69 22.82 -14.45
CA VAL A 253 -12.12 22.84 -14.77
C VAL A 253 -12.62 24.29 -14.75
N TYR A 254 -13.90 24.48 -14.43
CA TYR A 254 -14.62 25.74 -14.51
C TYR A 254 -14.14 26.78 -13.48
N CYS A 255 -13.87 26.36 -12.23
CA CYS A 255 -13.60 27.31 -11.16
C CYS A 255 -12.13 27.72 -11.11
N ALA A 256 -11.87 28.94 -10.63
CA ALA A 256 -10.50 29.48 -10.52
C ALA A 256 -9.59 28.57 -9.66
N TYR A 257 -10.10 28.02 -8.56
CA TYR A 257 -9.37 27.06 -7.72
C TYR A 257 -9.16 25.67 -8.35
N ASP A 258 -9.71 25.39 -9.54
CA ASP A 258 -9.33 24.20 -10.30
C ASP A 258 -8.13 24.45 -11.21
N LYS A 259 -7.77 25.72 -11.47
CA LYS A 259 -6.65 26.09 -12.35
C LYS A 259 -5.34 26.03 -11.56
N MET A 260 -4.72 24.86 -11.57
CA MET A 260 -3.43 24.60 -10.91
C MET A 260 -2.28 24.70 -11.91
N ASN A 261 -1.08 24.98 -11.41
CA ASN A 261 0.14 25.05 -12.23
C ASN A 261 0.60 23.68 -12.75
N HIS A 262 0.13 22.59 -12.14
CA HIS A 262 0.45 21.23 -12.55
C HIS A 262 -0.73 20.29 -12.26
N PHE A 263 -0.74 19.14 -12.94
CA PHE A 263 -1.69 18.07 -12.69
C PHE A 263 -0.99 16.70 -12.65
N PRO A 264 -1.53 15.69 -11.94
CA PRO A 264 -2.62 15.85 -11.00
C PRO A 264 -2.22 16.76 -9.83
N ALA A 265 -3.21 17.32 -9.15
CA ALA A 265 -3.03 18.17 -7.98
C ALA A 265 -4.00 17.77 -6.88
N ILE A 266 -3.54 17.79 -5.63
CA ILE A 266 -4.37 17.56 -4.46
C ILE A 266 -4.60 18.90 -3.77
N ARG A 267 -5.86 19.27 -3.59
CA ARG A 267 -6.26 20.31 -2.64
C ARG A 267 -7.02 19.70 -1.47
N TYR A 268 -6.81 20.24 -0.28
CA TYR A 268 -7.49 19.80 0.92
C TYR A 268 -7.72 20.97 1.88
N SER A 269 -8.70 20.83 2.77
CA SER A 269 -8.87 21.76 3.88
C SER A 269 -7.82 21.47 4.95
N ASP A 270 -6.97 22.44 5.23
CA ASP A 270 -5.99 22.43 6.32
C ASP A 270 -6.59 22.80 7.69
N ALA A 271 -7.85 23.24 7.70
CA ALA A 271 -8.65 23.36 8.91
C ALA A 271 -9.14 21.98 9.42
N LYS A 272 -9.67 21.96 10.65
CA LYS A 272 -10.38 20.79 11.22
C LYS A 272 -11.80 20.60 10.67
N SER A 273 -12.21 21.39 9.69
CA SER A 273 -13.52 21.32 9.04
C SER A 273 -13.42 21.55 7.53
N ARG A 274 -14.54 21.53 6.80
CA ARG A 274 -14.54 22.02 5.41
C ARG A 274 -14.12 23.49 5.33
N THR A 275 -13.54 23.86 4.19
CA THR A 275 -13.24 25.25 3.82
C THR A 275 -14.05 25.65 2.59
N ILE A 276 -14.30 26.94 2.39
CA ILE A 276 -14.77 27.48 1.10
C ILE A 276 -13.54 27.59 0.20
N TRP A 277 -13.56 26.95 -0.97
CA TRP A 277 -12.37 26.85 -1.83
C TRP A 277 -11.82 28.21 -2.27
N ASN A 278 -12.67 29.21 -2.43
CA ASN A 278 -12.24 30.58 -2.74
C ASN A 278 -11.59 31.32 -1.56
N ASN A 279 -11.85 30.90 -0.32
CA ASN A 279 -11.31 31.56 0.87
C ASN A 279 -9.93 31.01 1.26
N GLY A 280 -9.59 29.81 0.83
CA GLY A 280 -8.29 29.20 1.06
C GLY A 280 -8.34 27.68 1.16
N TYR A 281 -7.24 27.04 0.75
CA TYR A 281 -7.00 25.60 0.85
C TYR A 281 -5.49 25.34 0.83
N ALA A 282 -5.09 24.16 1.29
CA ALA A 282 -3.72 23.69 1.17
C ALA A 282 -3.54 22.76 -0.03
N LEU A 283 -2.29 22.67 -0.51
CA LEU A 283 -1.87 21.78 -1.58
C LEU A 283 -0.94 20.69 -1.04
N ALA A 284 -1.09 19.47 -1.55
CA ALA A 284 -0.25 18.33 -1.19
C ALA A 284 0.57 17.79 -2.36
N ASP A 285 1.63 17.05 -2.03
CA ASP A 285 2.67 16.62 -2.98
C ASP A 285 2.47 15.18 -3.45
N SER A 286 1.84 14.32 -2.64
CA SER A 286 1.59 12.92 -3.00
C SER A 286 0.45 12.29 -2.21
N MET A 287 0.00 11.13 -2.71
CA MET A 287 -0.98 10.28 -2.04
C MET A 287 -0.49 8.83 -1.97
N ALA A 288 -0.99 8.09 -0.98
CA ALA A 288 -0.87 6.64 -0.92
C ALA A 288 -2.16 5.99 -0.41
N ILE A 289 -2.45 4.79 -0.93
CA ILE A 289 -3.54 3.93 -0.48
C ILE A 289 -2.91 2.68 0.13
N PHE A 290 -3.45 2.26 1.26
CA PHE A 290 -3.07 1.04 1.94
C PHE A 290 -4.32 0.20 2.19
N ILE A 291 -4.16 -1.11 2.24
CA ILE A 291 -5.20 -2.03 2.70
C ILE A 291 -4.72 -2.76 3.95
N ARG A 292 -5.65 -3.07 4.85
CA ARG A 292 -5.46 -4.05 5.91
C ARG A 292 -6.35 -5.24 5.62
N LEU A 293 -5.79 -6.43 5.67
CA LEU A 293 -6.53 -7.67 5.47
C LEU A 293 -6.97 -8.24 6.82
N ARG A 294 -8.10 -8.95 6.83
CA ARG A 294 -8.67 -9.54 8.04
C ARG A 294 -7.75 -10.63 8.57
N GLN A 295 -7.52 -10.59 9.88
CA GLN A 295 -6.96 -11.73 10.59
C GLN A 295 -8.09 -12.77 10.73
N GLN A 296 -7.99 -13.89 10.02
CA GLN A 296 -8.79 -15.06 10.34
C GLN A 296 -8.19 -15.62 11.63
N ASN A 297 -9.00 -15.61 12.68
CA ASN A 297 -8.75 -16.39 13.90
C ASN A 297 -9.10 -17.85 13.63
#